data_AF-A0A524LS98-F1
#
_entry.id   AF-A0A524LS98-F1
#
_cell.length_a   1.000
_cell.length_b   1.000
_cell.length_c   1.000
_cell.angle_alpha   90.00
_cell.angle_beta   90.00
_cell.angle_gamma   90.00
#
_symmetry.space_group_name_H-M   'P 1'
#
loop_
_entity.id
_entity.type
_entity.pdbx_description
1 polymer ?
#
loop_
_entity_poly.entity_id
_entity_poly.type
_entity_poly.pdbx_seq_one_letter_code
_entity_poly.pdbx_strand_id
1 'polypeptide(L)'
;FSLDNATDAVLIEEKIHLDELLERITYKGIPDIRVIVFKKVPVMAMLRLPTKKSEGKANLHSGGIGLGIDLQTGITKASPYYKKAQSVNPDTGQQLTGLQIPYWQEIMQMSARIQDIIPLGYMGIDYVIDKRFGPQILEINVRPGLEIQNINGIGLADILENLDRNSQ
;
A
#
# COMPACT_ATOMS: atom_id res chain seq x y z
N PHE A 1 -27.71 2.35 -14.87
CA PHE A 1 -27.95 1.29 -15.87
C PHE A 1 -26.63 0.97 -16.55
N SER A 2 -26.10 -0.24 -16.34
CA SER A 2 -24.91 -0.74 -17.04
C SER A 2 -25.28 -1.20 -18.46
N LEU A 3 -24.31 -1.19 -19.37
CA LEU A 3 -24.49 -1.52 -20.80
C LEU A 3 -24.86 -3.00 -21.05
N ASP A 4 -24.68 -3.90 -20.07
CA ASP A 4 -24.79 -5.35 -20.25
C ASP A 4 -25.91 -6.03 -19.45
N ASN A 5 -26.88 -5.26 -18.92
CA ASN A 5 -28.02 -5.83 -18.18
C ASN A 5 -27.60 -6.67 -16.93
N ALA A 6 -26.37 -6.47 -16.45
CA ALA A 6 -25.88 -7.08 -15.23
C ALA A 6 -26.59 -6.43 -14.03
N THR A 7 -27.14 -7.27 -13.15
CA THR A 7 -27.71 -6.82 -11.87
C THR A 7 -26.61 -6.16 -11.04
N ASP A 8 -26.85 -4.92 -10.61
CA ASP A 8 -25.95 -4.21 -9.71
C ASP A 8 -25.80 -5.00 -8.41
N ALA A 9 -24.57 -5.40 -8.09
CA ALA A 9 -24.24 -6.04 -6.82
C ALA A 9 -23.45 -5.05 -5.96
N VAL A 10 -23.71 -5.06 -4.65
CA VAL A 10 -22.98 -4.25 -3.68
C VAL A 10 -22.43 -5.15 -2.59
N LEU A 11 -21.19 -4.88 -2.19
CA LEU A 11 -20.59 -5.43 -0.98
C LEU A 11 -20.69 -4.36 0.11
N ILE A 12 -21.20 -4.74 1.29
CA ILE A 12 -21.25 -3.87 2.47
C ILE A 12 -20.23 -4.42 3.46
N GLU A 13 -19.28 -3.58 3.85
CA GLU A 13 -18.19 -3.94 4.75
C GLU A 13 -18.25 -3.10 6.03
N GLU A 14 -17.61 -3.59 7.09
CA GLU A 14 -17.48 -2.82 8.32
C GLU A 14 -16.67 -1.54 8.09
N LYS A 15 -17.09 -0.46 8.74
CA LYS A 15 -16.36 0.81 8.68
C LYS A 15 -15.03 0.68 9.42
N ILE A 16 -13.94 0.98 8.70
CA ILE A 16 -12.60 1.08 9.28
C ILE A 16 -12.49 2.32 10.20
N HIS A 17 -11.96 2.10 11.39
CA HIS A 17 -11.53 3.12 12.33
C HIS A 17 -10.01 3.16 12.35
N LEU A 18 -9.42 4.18 11.72
CA LEU A 18 -7.98 4.25 11.52
C LEU A 18 -7.18 4.21 12.83
N ASP A 19 -6.02 3.55 12.75
CA ASP A 19 -4.93 3.68 13.72
C ASP A 19 -4.53 5.15 13.95
N GLU A 20 -4.12 5.48 15.18
CA GLU A 20 -3.82 6.86 15.61
C GLU A 20 -2.73 7.54 14.76
N LEU A 21 -1.70 6.81 14.36
CA LEU A 21 -0.65 7.35 13.50
C LEU A 21 -1.22 7.71 12.13
N LEU A 22 -1.95 6.77 11.53
CA LEU A 22 -2.51 6.93 10.19
C LEU A 22 -3.58 8.03 10.16
N GLU A 23 -4.40 8.14 11.20
CA GLU A 23 -5.38 9.21 11.35
C GLU A 23 -4.71 10.59 11.39
N ARG A 24 -3.63 10.75 12.16
CA ARG A 24 -2.89 12.01 12.28
C ARG A 24 -2.30 12.51 10.96
N ILE A 25 -1.84 11.61 10.10
CA ILE A 25 -1.13 11.98 8.87
C ILE A 25 -2.03 12.04 7.64
N THR A 26 -3.32 11.69 7.75
CA THR A 26 -4.23 11.55 6.61
C THR A 26 -5.26 12.68 6.54
N TYR A 27 -5.49 13.23 5.33
CA TYR A 27 -6.64 14.10 5.11
C TYR A 27 -7.86 13.28 4.67
N LYS A 28 -8.73 12.95 5.63
CA LYS A 28 -10.00 12.21 5.39
C LYS A 28 -9.80 10.89 4.61
N GLY A 29 -10.87 10.11 4.47
CA GLY A 29 -10.80 8.83 3.75
C GLY A 29 -9.91 7.81 4.45
N ILE A 30 -9.43 6.82 3.70
CA ILE A 30 -8.70 5.66 4.21
C ILE A 30 -7.33 5.63 3.53
N PRO A 31 -6.22 5.78 4.28
CA PRO A 31 -4.89 5.48 3.78
C PRO A 31 -4.70 3.97 3.71
N ASP A 32 -3.84 3.53 2.81
CA ASP A 32 -3.56 2.11 2.65
C ASP A 32 -2.06 1.85 2.49
N ILE A 33 -1.65 0.64 2.84
CA ILE A 33 -0.28 0.14 2.73
C ILE A 33 -0.29 -0.94 1.66
N ARG A 34 0.29 -0.64 0.50
CA ARG A 34 0.45 -1.62 -0.56
C ARG A 34 1.73 -2.41 -0.34
N VAL A 35 1.62 -3.73 -0.34
CA VAL A 35 2.75 -4.67 -0.35
C VAL A 35 2.70 -5.49 -1.63
N ILE A 36 3.78 -5.46 -2.41
CA ILE A 36 3.98 -6.36 -3.55
C ILE A 36 4.61 -7.65 -3.03
N VAL A 37 4.03 -8.78 -3.39
CA VAL A 37 4.51 -10.10 -3.00
C VAL A 37 4.78 -10.91 -4.26
N PHE A 38 5.95 -11.54 -4.30
CA PHE A 38 6.38 -12.45 -5.36
C PHE A 38 6.80 -13.77 -4.74
N LYS A 39 6.20 -14.89 -5.18
CA LYS A 39 6.47 -16.25 -4.66
C LYS A 39 6.58 -16.32 -3.14
N LYS A 40 5.55 -15.82 -2.44
CA LYS A 40 5.46 -15.74 -0.97
C LYS A 40 6.46 -14.80 -0.28
N VAL A 41 7.25 -14.04 -1.04
CA VAL A 41 8.22 -13.07 -0.52
C VAL A 41 7.69 -11.66 -0.77
N PRO A 42 7.46 -10.85 0.27
CA PRO A 42 7.24 -9.42 0.08
C PRO A 42 8.49 -8.74 -0.51
N VAL A 43 8.32 -8.01 -1.61
CA VAL A 43 9.44 -7.46 -2.41
C VAL A 43 9.46 -5.95 -2.51
N MET A 44 8.34 -5.28 -2.21
CA MET A 44 8.27 -3.81 -2.21
C MET A 44 7.03 -3.36 -1.46
N ALA A 45 7.11 -2.20 -0.80
CA ALA A 45 5.95 -1.63 -0.13
C ALA A 45 5.87 -0.11 -0.28
N MET A 46 4.66 0.43 -0.16
CA MET A 46 4.40 1.86 -0.07
C MET A 46 3.20 2.17 0.80
N LEU A 47 3.22 3.35 1.42
CA LEU A 47 2.06 3.98 2.03
C LEU A 47 1.43 4.93 1.02
N ARG A 48 0.10 4.85 0.85
CA ARG A 48 -0.70 5.79 0.07
C ARG A 48 -1.59 6.62 1.00
N LEU A 49 -1.50 7.94 0.88
CA LEU A 49 -2.27 8.86 1.71
C LEU A 49 -3.27 9.68 0.87
N PRO A 50 -4.53 9.73 1.31
CA PRO A 50 -5.49 10.74 0.86
C PRO A 50 -5.04 12.18 1.13
N THR A 51 -5.39 13.07 0.21
CA THR A 51 -5.16 14.52 0.31
C THR A 51 -6.42 15.30 -0.05
N LYS A 52 -6.44 16.61 0.20
CA LYS A 52 -7.48 17.51 -0.32
C LYS A 52 -7.56 17.43 -1.83
N LYS A 53 -6.40 17.37 -2.50
CA LYS A 53 -6.31 17.31 -3.96
C LYS A 53 -6.95 16.04 -4.54
N SER A 54 -6.86 14.92 -3.83
CA SER A 54 -7.51 13.67 -4.21
C SER A 54 -8.92 13.50 -3.65
N GLU A 55 -9.49 14.54 -3.06
CA GLU A 55 -10.83 14.53 -2.45
C GLU A 55 -10.99 13.43 -1.38
N GLY A 56 -9.92 13.12 -0.65
CA GLY A 56 -9.94 12.04 0.35
C GLY A 56 -9.75 10.64 -0.21
N LYS A 57 -9.21 10.48 -1.43
CA LYS A 57 -8.89 9.17 -2.03
C LYS A 57 -7.39 8.87 -1.97
N ALA A 58 -7.00 7.65 -1.62
CA ALA A 58 -5.61 7.18 -1.66
C ALA A 58 -5.11 6.86 -3.11
N ASN A 59 -5.56 7.63 -4.10
CA ASN A 59 -5.19 7.46 -5.51
C ASN A 59 -4.10 8.47 -5.90
N LEU A 60 -2.93 7.95 -6.26
CA LEU A 60 -1.75 8.75 -6.63
C LEU A 60 -1.97 9.60 -7.89
N HIS A 61 -2.74 9.11 -8.87
CA HIS A 61 -3.05 9.86 -10.09
C HIS A 61 -3.97 11.04 -9.82
N SER A 62 -4.90 10.88 -8.87
CA SER A 62 -5.81 11.94 -8.41
C SER A 62 -5.16 12.92 -7.43
N GLY A 63 -3.87 12.77 -7.10
CA GLY A 63 -3.15 13.69 -6.22
C GLY A 63 -2.99 13.20 -4.77
N GLY A 64 -3.22 11.91 -4.51
CA GLY A 64 -2.78 11.27 -3.28
C GLY A 64 -1.25 11.26 -3.16
N ILE A 65 -0.74 11.02 -1.96
CA ILE A 65 0.70 10.97 -1.67
C ILE A 65 1.14 9.52 -1.62
N GLY A 66 2.32 9.23 -2.18
CA GLY A 66 2.96 7.93 -2.08
C GLY A 66 4.30 8.05 -1.37
N LEU A 67 4.54 7.16 -0.41
CA LEU A 67 5.80 7.05 0.34
C LEU A 67 6.30 5.62 0.22
N GLY A 68 7.58 5.44 -0.08
CA GLY A 68 8.19 4.12 -0.01
C GLY A 68 8.24 3.64 1.44
N ILE A 69 8.22 2.33 1.65
CA ILE A 69 8.45 1.74 2.97
C ILE A 69 9.67 0.84 2.86
N ASP A 70 10.60 1.01 3.78
CA ASP A 70 11.71 0.08 3.94
C ASP A 70 11.19 -1.27 4.46
N LEU A 71 11.41 -2.36 3.72
CA LEU A 71 10.80 -3.66 4.04
C LEU A 71 11.31 -4.27 5.35
N GLN A 72 12.56 -4.01 5.70
CA GLN A 72 13.17 -4.59 6.88
C GLN A 72 12.67 -3.89 8.15
N THR A 73 12.61 -2.56 8.10
CA THR A 73 12.30 -1.73 9.28
C THR A 73 10.83 -1.34 9.37
N GLY A 74 10.13 -1.23 8.24
CA GLY A 74 8.78 -0.65 8.19
C GLY A 74 8.77 0.86 8.28
N ILE A 75 9.92 1.51 8.03
CA ILE A 75 10.05 2.96 8.11
C ILE A 75 9.73 3.60 6.76
N THR A 76 8.91 4.65 6.77
CA THR A 76 8.57 5.42 5.56
C THR A 76 9.76 6.23 5.04
N LYS A 77 9.89 6.30 3.72
CA LYS A 77 10.95 7.03 3.02
C LYS A 77 10.41 7.72 1.77
N ALA A 78 11.01 8.85 1.42
CA ALA A 78 10.77 9.53 0.17
C ALA A 78 11.91 9.19 -0.80
N SER A 79 11.57 8.77 -2.03
CA SER A 79 12.60 8.59 -3.06
C SER A 79 13.08 9.97 -3.55
N PRO A 80 14.39 10.25 -3.51
CA PRO A 80 14.92 11.51 -4.05
C PRO A 80 14.75 11.63 -5.56
N TYR A 81 14.52 10.51 -6.25
CA TYR A 81 14.34 10.44 -7.71
C TYR A 81 12.87 10.61 -8.13
N TYR A 82 11.93 10.56 -7.18
CA TYR A 82 10.53 10.72 -7.48
C TYR A 82 10.16 12.20 -7.50
N LYS A 83 9.81 12.73 -8.67
CA LYS A 83 9.47 14.16 -8.85
C LYS A 83 8.34 14.66 -7.95
N LYS A 84 7.44 13.77 -7.53
CA LYS A 84 6.31 14.09 -6.63
C LYS A 84 6.57 13.63 -5.19
N ALA A 85 7.82 13.33 -4.83
CA ALA A 85 8.18 12.97 -3.47
C ALA A 85 7.77 14.08 -2.49
N GLN A 86 7.11 13.69 -1.41
CA GLN A 86 6.71 14.60 -0.35
C GLN A 86 7.23 14.04 0.97
N SER A 87 7.94 14.88 1.72
CA SER A 87 8.40 14.55 3.07
C SER A 87 7.45 15.06 4.14
N VAL A 88 6.52 15.96 3.79
CA VAL A 88 5.53 16.56 4.68
C VAL A 88 4.18 16.52 3.99
N ASN A 89 3.12 16.20 4.73
CA ASN A 89 1.76 16.26 4.22
C ASN A 89 1.33 17.74 4.10
N PRO A 90 0.94 18.24 2.90
CA PRO A 90 0.56 19.64 2.70
C PRO A 90 -0.75 20.01 3.40
N ASP A 91 -1.59 19.04 3.73
CA ASP A 91 -2.90 19.24 4.34
C ASP A 91 -2.86 19.17 5.88
N THR A 92 -2.00 18.33 6.45
CA THR A 92 -1.90 18.12 7.90
C THR A 92 -0.63 18.73 8.52
N GLY A 93 0.36 19.10 7.70
CA GLY A 93 1.67 19.60 8.13
C GLY A 93 2.57 18.55 8.80
N GLN A 94 2.13 17.28 8.87
CA GLN A 94 2.90 16.22 9.52
C GLN A 94 4.09 15.76 8.67
N GLN A 95 5.22 15.49 9.31
CA GLN A 95 6.34 14.79 8.68
C GLN A 95 5.90 13.38 8.29
N LEU A 96 6.24 12.97 7.07
CA LEU A 96 5.83 11.71 6.45
C LEU A 96 6.95 10.68 6.30
N THR A 97 8.21 11.11 6.39
CA THR A 97 9.38 10.21 6.34
C THR A 97 9.90 9.91 7.74
N GLY A 98 10.48 8.74 7.94
CA GLY A 98 10.98 8.31 9.24
C GLY A 98 9.88 7.82 10.18
N LEU A 99 8.66 7.61 9.67
CA LEU A 99 7.55 7.07 10.46
C LEU A 99 7.62 5.55 10.46
N GLN A 100 7.52 4.95 11.64
CA GLN A 100 7.37 3.51 11.79
C GLN A 100 5.92 3.13 11.48
N ILE A 101 5.70 2.27 10.49
CA ILE A 101 4.38 1.69 10.24
C ILE A 101 4.02 0.73 11.39
N PRO A 102 2.85 0.90 12.04
CA PRO A 102 2.42 0.00 13.10
C PRO A 102 2.10 -1.37 12.53
N TYR A 103 2.26 -2.42 13.35
CA TYR A 103 2.03 -3.82 12.96
C TYR A 103 2.86 -4.30 11.75
N TRP A 104 3.99 -3.64 11.45
CA TRP A 104 4.75 -3.93 10.22
C TRP A 104 5.16 -5.41 10.07
N GLN A 105 5.66 -6.02 11.13
CA GLN A 105 6.05 -7.44 11.10
C GLN A 105 4.85 -8.36 10.83
N GLU A 106 3.68 -8.03 11.36
CA GLU A 106 2.44 -8.78 11.14
C GLU A 106 1.98 -8.65 9.68
N ILE A 107 1.96 -7.43 9.13
CA ILE A 107 1.64 -7.17 7.72
C ILE A 107 2.54 -7.99 6.79
N MET A 108 3.84 -8.06 7.08
CA MET A 108 4.80 -8.84 6.29
C MET A 108 4.53 -10.34 6.37
N GLN A 109 4.20 -10.86 7.56
CA GLN A 109 3.83 -12.27 7.75
C GLN A 109 2.52 -12.62 7.05
N MET A 110 1.49 -11.78 7.16
CA MET A 110 0.21 -11.94 6.45
C MET A 110 0.43 -11.96 4.94
N SER A 111 1.27 -11.06 4.43
CA SER A 111 1.58 -10.94 3.00
C SER A 111 2.24 -12.19 2.43
N ALA A 112 3.13 -12.84 3.20
CA ALA A 112 3.75 -14.10 2.80
C ALA A 112 2.73 -15.25 2.79
N ARG A 113 1.91 -15.36 3.85
CA ARG A 113 0.97 -16.47 4.06
C ARG A 113 -0.22 -16.46 3.11
N ILE A 114 -0.69 -15.30 2.67
CA ILE A 114 -1.90 -15.26 1.85
C ILE A 114 -1.73 -15.90 0.47
N GLN A 115 -0.48 -16.05 -0.02
CA GLN A 115 -0.22 -16.84 -1.23
C GLN A 115 -0.48 -18.34 -1.07
N ASP A 116 -0.54 -18.87 0.15
CA ASP A 116 -0.97 -20.26 0.39
C ASP A 116 -2.46 -20.44 0.08
N ILE A 117 -3.24 -19.36 0.16
CA ILE A 117 -4.68 -19.33 -0.12
C ILE A 117 -4.93 -18.91 -1.58
N ILE A 118 -4.16 -17.94 -2.08
CA ILE A 118 -4.33 -17.33 -3.40
C ILE A 118 -3.00 -17.44 -4.18
N PRO A 119 -2.78 -18.56 -4.92
CA PRO A 119 -1.47 -18.90 -5.48
C PRO A 119 -1.20 -18.19 -6.82
N LEU A 120 -1.22 -16.86 -6.84
CA LEU A 120 -1.06 -16.05 -8.06
C LEU A 120 0.40 -15.78 -8.44
N GLY A 121 1.37 -16.13 -7.60
CA GLY A 121 2.81 -15.99 -7.83
C GLY A 121 3.33 -14.54 -7.79
N TYR A 122 2.52 -13.56 -8.20
CA TYR A 122 2.77 -12.13 -8.11
C TYR A 122 1.45 -11.39 -7.82
N MET A 123 1.42 -10.54 -6.80
CA MET A 123 0.23 -9.75 -6.45
C MET A 123 0.58 -8.54 -5.60
N GLY A 124 -0.29 -7.54 -5.62
CA GLY A 124 -0.29 -6.43 -4.66
C GLY A 124 -1.41 -6.61 -3.65
N ILE A 125 -1.09 -6.47 -2.37
CA ILE A 125 -2.06 -6.54 -1.28
C ILE A 125 -2.14 -5.15 -0.67
N ASP A 126 -3.36 -4.65 -0.52
CA ASP A 126 -3.62 -3.34 0.09
C ASP A 126 -4.14 -3.56 1.50
N TYR A 127 -3.38 -3.09 2.48
CA TYR A 127 -3.72 -3.17 3.89
C TYR A 127 -4.24 -1.84 4.40
N VAL A 128 -5.15 -1.91 5.36
CA VAL A 128 -5.54 -0.80 6.23
C VAL A 128 -5.27 -1.20 7.67
N ILE A 129 -5.07 -0.24 8.57
CA ILE A 129 -4.85 -0.55 9.99
C ILE A 129 -6.00 0.05 10.79
N ASP A 130 -6.81 -0.83 11.35
CA ASP A 130 -7.91 -0.48 12.25
C ASP A 130 -7.41 -0.43 13.69
N LYS A 131 -7.84 0.57 14.46
CA LYS A 131 -7.44 0.77 15.85
C LYS A 131 -7.88 -0.35 16.80
N ARG A 132 -8.94 -1.11 16.44
CA ARG A 132 -9.50 -2.21 17.23
C ARG A 132 -9.01 -3.56 16.72
N PHE A 133 -8.90 -3.72 15.41
CA PHE A 133 -8.64 -5.02 14.76
C PHE A 133 -7.23 -5.17 14.19
N GLY A 134 -6.39 -4.13 14.24
CA GLY A 134 -5.05 -4.16 13.68
C GLY A 134 -5.07 -4.18 12.15
N PRO A 135 -4.07 -4.82 11.48
CA PRO A 135 -3.98 -4.84 10.03
C PRO A 135 -5.10 -5.68 9.41
N GLN A 136 -5.79 -5.12 8.41
CA GLN A 136 -6.86 -5.75 7.65
C GLN A 136 -6.56 -5.64 6.16
N ILE A 137 -6.98 -6.62 5.36
CA ILE A 137 -6.82 -6.58 3.90
C ILE A 137 -8.04 -5.90 3.30
N LEU A 138 -7.79 -4.83 2.55
CA LEU A 138 -8.82 -4.09 1.81
C LEU A 138 -9.01 -4.65 0.40
N GLU A 139 -7.92 -4.93 -0.31
CA GLU A 139 -7.98 -5.41 -1.69
C GLU A 139 -6.76 -6.27 -2.02
N ILE A 140 -6.94 -7.26 -2.91
CA ILE A 140 -5.86 -8.03 -3.52
C ILE A 140 -5.91 -7.83 -5.03
N ASN A 141 -4.82 -7.31 -5.57
CA ASN A 141 -4.64 -6.97 -6.96
C ASN A 141 -3.73 -7.99 -7.65
N VAL A 142 -4.27 -8.71 -8.65
CA VAL A 142 -3.53 -9.67 -9.50
C VAL A 142 -2.51 -8.98 -10.43
N ARG A 143 -2.74 -7.72 -10.75
CA ARG A 143 -1.89 -6.89 -11.63
C ARG A 143 -1.68 -5.52 -11.01
N PRO A 144 -0.91 -5.44 -9.91
CA PRO A 144 -0.67 -4.19 -9.22
C PRO A 144 0.04 -3.17 -10.13
N GLY A 145 -0.36 -1.91 -10.01
CA GLY A 145 0.24 -0.82 -10.78
C GLY A 145 1.72 -0.59 -10.46
N LEU A 146 2.47 -0.11 -11.45
CA LEU A 146 3.93 0.01 -11.40
C LEU A 146 4.44 1.28 -10.68
N GLU A 147 3.56 2.22 -10.31
CA GLU A 147 3.95 3.50 -9.69
C GLU A 147 4.71 3.33 -8.37
N ILE A 148 4.54 2.18 -7.70
CA ILE A 148 5.29 1.82 -6.49
C ILE A 148 6.81 1.80 -6.73
N GLN A 149 7.26 1.45 -7.95
CA GLN A 149 8.67 1.48 -8.33
C GLN A 149 9.19 2.92 -8.39
N ASN A 150 8.40 3.84 -8.94
CA ASN A 150 8.74 5.26 -9.00
C ASN A 150 8.85 5.85 -7.59
N ILE A 151 7.90 5.51 -6.71
CA ILE A 151 7.88 5.94 -5.31
C ILE A 151 9.09 5.42 -4.52
N ASN A 152 9.50 4.18 -4.77
CA ASN A 152 10.67 3.59 -4.11
C ASN A 152 12.00 3.96 -4.80
N GLY A 153 11.96 4.44 -6.05
CA GLY A 153 13.14 4.73 -6.87
C GLY A 153 13.90 3.48 -7.31
N ILE A 154 13.27 2.31 -7.29
CA ILE A 154 13.89 1.00 -7.55
C ILE A 154 12.98 0.21 -8.49
N GLY A 155 13.56 -0.35 -9.56
CA GLY A 155 12.87 -1.25 -10.47
C GLY A 155 12.69 -2.65 -9.87
N LEU A 156 11.56 -3.30 -10.17
CA LEU A 156 11.25 -4.64 -9.68
C LEU A 156 11.94 -5.74 -10.49
N ALA A 157 12.27 -5.53 -11.76
CA ALA A 157 12.79 -6.57 -12.66
C ALA A 157 13.97 -7.34 -12.03
N ASP A 158 15.03 -6.64 -11.62
CA ASP A 158 16.21 -7.25 -11.01
C ASP A 158 15.88 -7.98 -9.70
N ILE A 159 14.96 -7.44 -8.89
CA ILE A 159 14.54 -8.07 -7.62
C ILE A 159 13.84 -9.40 -7.90
N LEU A 160 12.90 -9.38 -8.84
CA LEU A 160 12.11 -10.56 -9.19
C LEU A 160 12.97 -11.63 -9.86
N GLU A 161 13.84 -11.26 -10.81
CA GLU A 161 14.74 -12.21 -11.48
C GLU A 161 15.71 -12.88 -10.51
N ASN A 162 16.28 -12.12 -9.57
CA ASN A 162 17.19 -12.68 -8.57
C ASN A 162 16.47 -13.66 -7.63
N LEU A 163 15.24 -13.34 -7.21
CA LEU A 163 14.43 -14.25 -6.40
C LEU A 163 14.02 -15.51 -7.16
N ASP A 164 13.70 -15.37 -8.45
CA ASP A 164 13.33 -16.49 -9.30
C ASP A 164 14.49 -17.49 -9.46
N ARG A 165 15.71 -16.99 -9.68
CA ARG A 165 16.94 -17.80 -9.76
C ARG A 165 17.26 -18.52 -8.45
N ASN A 166 17.05 -17.86 -7.31
CA ASN A 166 17.34 -18.43 -5.98
C ASN A 166 16.25 -19.37 -5.45
N SER A 167 15.11 -19.47 -6.15
CA SER A 167 14.00 -20.35 -5.79
C SER A 167 14.03 -21.70 -6.53
N GLN A 168 15.06 -21.93 -7.37
CA GLN A 168 15.36 -23.21 -8.04
C GLN A 168 16.38 -24.00 -7.24
#